data_AF-A0A284R0Q2-F1
#
_entry.id   AF-A0A284R0Q2-F1
#
_cell.length_a   1.000
_cell.length_b   1.000
_cell.length_c   1.000
_cell.angle_alpha   90.00
_cell.angle_beta   90.00
_cell.angle_gamma   90.00
#
_symmetry.space_group_name_H-M   'P 1'
#
loop_
_entity.id
_entity.type
_entity.pdbx_description
1 polymer ?
#
loop_
_entity_poly.entity_id
_entity_poly.type
_entity_poly.pdbx_seq_one_letter_code
_entity_poly.pdbx_strand_id
1 'polypeptide(L)'
;MPEERLSPETVAAIDGYLKPNADQIVKRHDLFRKVKDDIEQHEGGYDSFTKGYLKFGLNVGSNGEVVYREWAPNAREAFLIGDFNDWNRTSHPMRKNQFGVWEIAVPPSSPGICAIPHDSKIKASTAFYP
;
A
#
# COMPACT_ATOMS: atom_id res chain seq x y z
N MET A 1 -0.02 24.19 -3.54
CA MET A 1 0.92 25.33 -3.69
C MET A 1 2.32 24.83 -3.37
N PRO A 2 3.36 25.25 -4.07
CA PRO A 2 4.73 24.94 -3.67
C PRO A 2 4.97 25.56 -2.28
N GLU A 3 5.31 24.74 -1.28
CA GLU A 3 5.72 25.24 0.03
C GLU A 3 7.11 25.87 -0.06
N GLU A 4 7.25 27.08 0.44
CA GLU A 4 8.51 27.83 0.44
C GLU A 4 9.62 27.07 1.17
N ARG A 5 10.88 27.25 0.73
CA ARG A 5 12.03 26.66 1.43
C ARG A 5 12.21 27.31 2.79
N LEU A 6 12.24 26.47 3.83
CA LEU A 6 12.63 26.87 5.17
C LEU A 6 14.10 27.30 5.16
N SER A 7 14.42 28.43 5.78
CA SER A 7 15.80 28.89 5.99
C SER A 7 16.17 28.86 7.48
N PRO A 8 17.47 28.83 7.81
CA PRO A 8 17.92 28.90 9.21
C PRO A 8 17.43 30.16 9.93
N GLU A 9 17.32 31.28 9.22
CA GLU A 9 16.82 32.56 9.74
C GLU A 9 15.34 32.46 10.12
N THR A 10 14.51 31.84 9.27
CA THR A 10 13.09 31.61 9.56
C THR A 10 12.91 30.72 10.79
N VAL A 11 13.73 29.69 10.96
CA VAL A 11 13.72 28.83 12.15
C VAL A 11 14.11 29.60 13.39
N ALA A 12 15.20 30.37 13.33
CA ALA A 12 15.70 31.16 14.45
C ALA A 12 14.78 32.33 14.83
N ALA A 13 13.95 32.81 13.90
CA ALA A 13 12.96 33.85 14.15
C ALA A 13 11.77 33.34 14.96
N ILE A 14 11.43 32.05 14.85
CA ILE A 14 10.39 31.40 15.66
C ILE A 14 10.88 31.24 17.11
N ASP A 15 12.08 30.70 17.26
CA ASP A 15 12.73 30.53 18.57
C ASP A 15 14.25 30.61 18.44
N GLY A 16 14.85 31.59 19.12
CA GLY A 16 16.28 31.84 19.12
C GLY A 16 17.13 30.69 19.69
N TYR A 17 16.55 29.84 20.54
CA TYR A 17 17.23 28.65 21.07
C TYR A 17 17.44 27.56 20.01
N LEU A 18 16.75 27.64 18.87
CA LEU A 18 16.92 26.68 17.78
C LEU A 18 18.13 26.96 16.89
N LYS A 19 18.76 28.15 16.99
CA LYS A 19 19.92 28.54 16.19
C LYS A 19 21.02 27.48 16.10
N PRO A 20 21.44 26.81 17.18
CA PRO A 20 22.50 25.79 17.10
C PRO A 20 22.14 24.58 16.24
N ASN A 21 20.85 24.36 15.96
CA ASN A 21 20.35 23.20 15.22
C ASN A 21 19.55 23.59 13.96
N ALA A 22 19.53 24.88 13.59
CA ALA A 22 18.68 25.40 12.52
C ALA A 22 18.93 24.69 11.18
N ASP A 23 20.20 24.41 10.83
CA ASP A 23 20.56 23.68 9.62
C ASP A 23 19.99 22.25 9.59
N GLN A 24 19.96 21.57 10.75
CA GLN A 24 19.39 20.22 10.83
C GLN A 24 17.87 20.24 10.67
N ILE A 25 17.21 21.28 11.17
CA ILE A 25 15.77 21.48 11.01
C ILE A 25 15.44 21.73 9.53
N VAL A 26 16.19 22.61 8.87
CA VAL A 26 16.07 22.86 7.42
C VAL A 26 16.27 21.57 6.63
N LYS A 27 17.32 20.80 6.93
CA LYS A 27 17.58 19.51 6.27
C LYS A 27 16.42 18.53 6.41
N ARG A 28 15.82 18.42 7.60
CA ARG A 28 14.64 17.55 7.84
C ARG A 28 13.43 18.01 7.03
N HIS A 29 13.20 19.32 6.97
CA HIS A 29 12.13 19.89 6.17
C HIS A 29 12.34 19.63 4.66
N ASP A 30 13.58 19.73 4.17
CA ASP A 30 13.90 19.41 2.78
C ASP A 30 13.66 17.94 2.43
N LEU A 31 14.02 17.01 3.34
CA LEU A 31 13.71 15.60 3.18
C LEU A 31 12.20 15.33 3.18
N PHE A 32 11.46 15.96 4.11
CA PHE A 32 10.00 15.89 4.14
C PHE A 32 9.39 16.33 2.82
N ARG A 33 9.80 17.50 2.30
CA ARG A 33 9.28 18.02 1.04
C ARG A 33 9.59 17.13 -0.15
N LYS A 34 10.81 16.59 -0.22
CA LYS A 34 11.15 15.63 -1.26
C LYS A 34 10.18 14.45 -1.27
N VAL A 35 9.93 13.84 -0.10
CA VAL A 35 9.00 12.71 0.01
C VAL A 35 7.56 13.13 -0.31
N LYS A 36 7.13 14.30 0.16
CA LYS A 36 5.82 14.87 -0.16
C LYS A 36 5.63 15.04 -1.67
N ASP A 37 6.63 15.61 -2.35
CA ASP A 37 6.59 15.87 -3.79
C ASP A 37 6.62 14.54 -4.56
N ASP A 38 7.38 13.54 -4.09
CA ASP A 38 7.36 12.18 -4.64
C ASP A 38 5.97 11.54 -4.52
N ILE A 39 5.27 11.70 -3.38
CA ILE A 39 3.89 11.21 -3.19
C ILE A 39 2.90 11.96 -4.10
N GLU A 40 3.04 13.28 -4.20
CA GLU A 40 2.18 14.09 -5.08
C GLU A 40 2.32 13.64 -6.54
N GLN A 41 3.57 13.49 -7.01
CA GLN A 41 3.89 13.14 -8.38
C GLN A 41 3.47 11.71 -8.76
N HIS A 42 3.69 10.74 -7.86
CA HIS A 42 3.54 9.32 -8.21
C HIS A 42 2.23 8.69 -7.71
N GLU A 43 1.62 9.25 -6.67
CA GLU A 43 0.45 8.65 -6.00
C GLU A 43 -0.80 9.54 -6.04
N GLY A 44 -0.70 10.75 -6.61
CA GLY A 44 -1.83 11.68 -6.70
C GLY A 44 -2.16 12.36 -5.37
N GLY A 45 -1.14 12.60 -4.55
CA GLY A 45 -1.23 13.32 -3.28
C GLY A 45 -1.65 12.46 -2.09
N TYR A 46 -1.66 13.08 -0.90
CA TYR A 46 -1.89 12.35 0.36
C TYR A 46 -3.26 11.67 0.43
N ASP A 47 -4.32 12.29 -0.08
CA ASP A 47 -5.67 11.70 -0.03
C ASP A 47 -5.74 10.38 -0.81
N SER A 48 -5.15 10.36 -2.02
CA SER A 48 -5.07 9.16 -2.85
C SER A 48 -4.15 8.10 -2.24
N PHE A 49 -2.99 8.52 -1.73
CA PHE A 49 -1.98 7.62 -1.15
C PHE A 49 -2.46 6.92 0.13
N THR A 50 -3.13 7.66 1.01
CA THR A 50 -3.60 7.13 2.31
C THR A 50 -4.81 6.20 2.18
N LYS A 51 -5.47 6.16 1.02
CA LYS A 51 -6.55 5.21 0.68
C LYS A 51 -6.04 3.89 0.14
N GLY A 52 -4.82 3.49 0.51
CA GLY A 52 -4.23 2.20 0.14
C GLY A 52 -5.12 1.00 0.48
N TYR A 53 -5.96 1.09 1.52
CA TYR A 53 -6.94 0.05 1.90
C TYR A 53 -8.03 -0.20 0.85
N LEU A 54 -8.27 0.74 -0.08
CA LEU A 54 -9.16 0.54 -1.24
C LEU A 54 -8.48 -0.22 -2.39
N LYS A 55 -7.17 -0.45 -2.30
CA LYS A 55 -6.36 -1.17 -3.30
C LYS A 55 -5.80 -2.48 -2.74
N PHE A 56 -5.20 -2.43 -1.56
CA PHE A 56 -4.60 -3.56 -0.84
C PHE A 56 -5.61 -4.27 0.06
N GLY A 57 -5.32 -5.53 0.39
CA GLY A 57 -6.28 -6.39 1.08
C GLY A 57 -7.40 -6.84 0.14
N LEU A 58 -8.52 -7.26 0.73
CA LEU A 58 -9.69 -7.77 0.01
C LEU A 58 -10.63 -6.62 -0.35
N ASN A 59 -10.86 -6.41 -1.65
CA ASN A 59 -11.79 -5.41 -2.16
C ASN A 59 -12.86 -6.08 -3.03
N VAL A 60 -14.13 -5.83 -2.71
CA VAL A 60 -15.28 -6.44 -3.39
C VAL A 60 -15.76 -5.53 -4.53
N GLY A 61 -15.81 -6.06 -5.74
CA GLY A 61 -16.39 -5.42 -6.91
C GLY A 61 -17.92 -5.46 -6.92
N SER A 62 -18.55 -4.61 -7.72
CA SER A 62 -20.02 -4.50 -7.80
C SER A 62 -20.72 -5.76 -8.31
N ASN A 63 -20.01 -6.65 -8.98
CA ASN A 63 -20.50 -7.94 -9.50
C ASN A 63 -20.25 -9.12 -8.53
N GLY A 64 -19.66 -8.88 -7.36
CA GLY A 64 -19.26 -9.92 -6.40
C GLY A 64 -17.87 -10.50 -6.62
N GLU A 65 -17.11 -10.01 -7.61
CA GLU A 65 -15.67 -10.31 -7.72
C GLU A 65 -14.93 -9.82 -6.48
N VAL A 66 -13.89 -10.56 -6.06
CA VAL A 66 -12.97 -10.09 -5.02
C VAL A 66 -11.57 -9.94 -5.60
N VAL A 67 -11.06 -8.72 -5.55
CA VAL A 67 -9.65 -8.44 -5.87
C VAL A 67 -8.86 -8.42 -4.57
N TYR A 68 -7.84 -9.27 -4.49
CA TYR A 68 -6.90 -9.31 -3.38
C TYR A 68 -5.53 -8.83 -3.82
N ARG A 69 -4.92 -7.93 -3.03
CA ARG A 69 -3.52 -7.51 -3.22
C ARG A 69 -2.72 -7.54 -1.92
N GLU A 70 -1.48 -8.00 -2.02
CA GLU A 70 -0.53 -8.09 -0.92
C GLU A 70 0.86 -7.62 -1.36
N TRP A 71 1.57 -6.88 -0.51
CA TRP A 71 2.95 -6.51 -0.78
C TRP A 71 3.89 -7.53 -0.14
N ALA A 72 4.47 -8.41 -0.96
CA ALA A 72 5.40 -9.45 -0.52
C ALA A 72 6.54 -9.58 -1.54
N PRO A 73 7.45 -8.59 -1.61
CA PRO A 73 8.46 -8.50 -2.67
C PRO A 73 9.47 -9.66 -2.64
N ASN A 74 9.67 -10.30 -1.50
CA ASN A 74 10.61 -11.41 -1.37
C ASN A 74 9.94 -12.78 -1.58
N ALA A 75 8.61 -12.84 -1.69
CA ALA A 75 7.94 -14.10 -2.01
C ALA A 75 8.29 -14.51 -3.45
N ARG A 76 8.49 -15.81 -3.66
CA ARG A 76 8.68 -16.40 -5.00
C ARG A 76 7.36 -16.89 -5.58
N GLU A 77 6.45 -17.32 -4.72
CA GLU A 77 5.09 -17.74 -5.06
C GLU A 77 4.12 -17.20 -4.01
N ALA A 78 2.90 -16.87 -4.42
CA ALA A 78 1.81 -16.49 -3.53
C ALA A 78 0.47 -17.04 -4.05
N PHE A 79 -0.35 -17.49 -3.12
CA PHE A 79 -1.70 -18.02 -3.36
C PHE A 79 -2.68 -17.45 -2.34
N LEU A 80 -3.91 -17.20 -2.76
CA LEU A 80 -5.01 -16.88 -1.85
C LEU A 80 -5.77 -18.16 -1.49
N ILE A 81 -5.82 -18.51 -0.21
CA ILE A 81 -6.46 -19.73 0.26
C ILE A 81 -7.48 -19.44 1.36
N GLY A 82 -8.47 -20.30 1.53
CA GLY A 82 -9.45 -20.15 2.60
C GLY A 82 -10.61 -21.13 2.45
N ASP A 83 -11.66 -20.91 3.23
CA ASP A 83 -12.86 -21.76 3.18
C ASP A 83 -13.50 -21.76 1.77
N PHE A 84 -13.40 -20.65 1.03
CA PHE A 84 -13.95 -20.51 -0.33
C PHE A 84 -13.33 -21.45 -1.38
N ASN A 85 -12.16 -22.03 -1.10
CA ASN A 85 -11.46 -22.94 -2.01
C ASN A 85 -10.97 -24.22 -1.32
N ASP A 86 -11.63 -24.61 -0.22
CA ASP A 86 -11.30 -25.79 0.57
C ASP A 86 -9.84 -25.82 1.03
N TRP A 87 -9.26 -24.64 1.32
CA TRP A 87 -7.86 -24.46 1.70
C TRP A 87 -6.85 -25.01 0.67
N ASN A 88 -7.26 -25.15 -0.60
CA ASN A 88 -6.41 -25.65 -1.66
C ASN A 88 -5.25 -24.69 -1.94
N ARG A 89 -4.02 -25.19 -1.77
CA ARG A 89 -2.79 -24.39 -1.81
C ARG A 89 -2.29 -24.04 -3.20
N THR A 90 -2.94 -24.53 -4.26
CA THR A 90 -2.48 -24.39 -5.64
C THR A 90 -3.52 -23.81 -6.60
N SER A 91 -4.79 -23.72 -6.20
CA SER A 91 -5.89 -23.37 -7.11
C SER A 91 -5.99 -21.88 -7.45
N HIS A 92 -5.49 -20.99 -6.59
CA HIS A 92 -5.63 -19.54 -6.72
C HIS A 92 -4.26 -18.82 -6.67
N PRO A 93 -3.38 -19.05 -7.67
CA PRO A 93 -2.10 -18.37 -7.76
C PRO A 93 -2.28 -16.87 -8.01
N MET A 94 -1.46 -16.07 -7.35
CA MET A 94 -1.41 -14.62 -7.52
C MET A 94 -0.34 -14.24 -8.56
N ARG A 95 -0.50 -13.08 -9.21
CA ARG A 95 0.49 -12.51 -10.13
C ARG A 95 1.29 -11.42 -9.44
N LYS A 96 2.62 -11.51 -9.47
CA LYS A 96 3.52 -10.47 -8.95
C LYS A 96 3.80 -9.40 -10.01
N ASN A 97 3.77 -8.13 -9.63
CA ASN A 97 4.22 -7.01 -10.47
C ASN A 97 5.69 -6.63 -10.19
N GLN A 98 6.22 -5.65 -10.93
CA GLN A 98 7.61 -5.19 -10.81
C GLN A 98 7.98 -4.59 -9.43
N PHE A 99 7.00 -4.15 -8.65
CA PHE A 99 7.19 -3.59 -7.31
C PHE A 99 7.03 -4.63 -6.18
N GLY A 100 6.79 -5.90 -6.55
CA GLY A 100 6.60 -6.98 -5.59
C GLY A 100 5.21 -7.05 -4.97
N VAL A 101 4.23 -6.38 -5.56
CA VAL A 101 2.81 -6.52 -5.21
C VAL A 101 2.25 -7.74 -5.93
N TRP A 102 1.63 -8.63 -5.17
CA TRP A 102 0.89 -9.79 -5.67
C TRP A 102 -0.58 -9.44 -5.80
N GLU A 103 -1.23 -9.89 -6.88
CA GLU A 103 -2.64 -9.63 -7.17
C GLU A 103 -3.36 -10.89 -7.66
N ILE A 104 -4.60 -11.08 -7.25
CA ILE A 104 -5.55 -12.01 -7.86
C ILE A 104 -6.95 -11.39 -7.89
N ALA A 105 -7.69 -11.65 -8.97
CA ALA A 105 -9.12 -11.41 -9.05
C ALA A 105 -9.85 -12.76 -8.99
N VAL A 106 -10.69 -12.95 -7.97
CA VAL A 106 -11.50 -14.16 -7.80
C VAL A 106 -12.92 -13.85 -8.30
N PRO A 107 -13.41 -14.53 -9.34
CA PRO A 107 -14.72 -14.26 -9.91
C PRO A 107 -15.83 -14.60 -8.90
N PRO A 108 -17.00 -13.96 -9.02
CA PRO A 108 -18.15 -14.28 -8.18
C PRO A 108 -18.52 -15.77 -8.30
N SER A 109 -18.94 -16.38 -7.18
CA SER A 109 -19.30 -17.80 -7.14
C SER A 109 -20.55 -18.13 -7.96
N SER A 110 -21.43 -17.14 -8.10
CA SER A 110 -22.60 -17.12 -8.99
C SER A 110 -23.01 -15.67 -9.24
N PRO A 111 -23.87 -15.35 -10.23
CA PRO A 111 -24.21 -13.96 -10.57
C PRO A 111 -24.70 -13.16 -9.35
N GLY A 112 -23.94 -12.13 -8.95
CA GLY A 112 -24.25 -11.26 -7.83
C GLY A 112 -23.88 -11.79 -6.45
N ILE A 113 -23.27 -12.98 -6.35
CA ILE A 113 -22.80 -13.56 -5.08
C ILE A 113 -21.29 -13.36 -4.95
N CYS A 114 -20.87 -12.81 -3.81
CA CYS A 114 -19.47 -12.57 -3.51
C CYS A 114 -18.62 -13.84 -3.67
N ALA A 115 -17.44 -13.71 -4.28
CA ALA A 115 -16.50 -14.80 -4.50
C ALA A 115 -16.02 -15.44 -3.18
N ILE A 116 -15.88 -14.62 -2.13
CA ILE A 116 -15.46 -15.02 -0.80
C ILE A 116 -16.58 -14.67 0.18
N PRO A 117 -17.25 -15.66 0.80
CA PRO A 117 -18.32 -15.40 1.75
C PRO A 117 -17.85 -14.53 2.93
N HIS A 118 -18.73 -13.64 3.41
CA HIS A 118 -18.48 -12.88 4.63
C HIS A 118 -18.26 -13.82 5.83
N ASP A 119 -17.41 -13.40 6.77
CA ASP A 119 -17.06 -14.15 7.98
C ASP A 119 -16.39 -15.52 7.72
N SER A 120 -15.98 -15.80 6.48
CA SER A 120 -15.16 -16.97 6.15
C SER A 120 -13.67 -16.73 6.43
N LYS A 121 -12.94 -17.81 6.69
CA LYS A 121 -11.50 -17.76 6.97
C LYS A 121 -10.69 -17.73 5.68
N ILE A 122 -9.65 -16.92 5.67
CA ILE A 122 -8.71 -16.78 4.56
C ILE A 122 -7.27 -16.69 5.06
N LYS A 123 -6.33 -16.93 4.15
CA LYS A 123 -4.89 -16.75 4.36
C LYS A 123 -4.18 -16.47 3.04
N ALA A 124 -3.20 -15.57 3.07
CA ALA A 124 -2.18 -15.50 2.03
C ALA A 124 -1.14 -16.60 2.27
N SER A 125 -0.99 -17.51 1.32
CA SER A 125 0.02 -18.57 1.35
C SER A 125 1.18 -18.19 0.45
N THR A 126 2.31 -17.84 1.05
CA THR A 126 3.54 -17.43 0.35
C THR A 126 4.67 -18.44 0.54
N ALA A 127 5.48 -18.64 -0.49
CA ALA A 127 6.71 -19.44 -0.40
C ALA A 127 7.97 -18.58 -0.53
N PHE A 128 8.95 -18.86 0.33
CA PHE A 128 10.25 -18.22 0.37
C PHE A 128 11.30 -19.34 0.39
N TYR A 129 11.85 -19.67 -0.77
CA TYR A 129 12.96 -20.61 -0.88
C TYR A 129 14.25 -19.84 -1.18
N PRO A 130 15.41 -20.29 -0.65
CA PRO A 130 16.71 -19.65 -0.86
C PRO A 130 17.00 -19.43 -2.36
#